data_AF-A0A2Z2GQY3-F1
#
_entry.id   AF-A0A2Z2GQY3-F1
#
_cell.length_a   1.000
_cell.length_b   1.000
_cell.length_c   1.000
_cell.angle_alpha   90.00
_cell.angle_beta   90.00
_cell.angle_gamma   90.00
#
_symmetry.space_group_name_H-M   'P 1'
#
loop_
_entity.id
_entity.type
_entity.pdbx_description
1 polymer ?
#
loop_
_entity_poly.entity_id
_entity_poly.type
_entity_poly.pdbx_seq_one_letter_code
_entity_poly.pdbx_strand_id
1 'polypeptide(L)'
;EEPTIIEYLKTPPSRETLIDLIKAMGISPRALLREKGTPYEKLALADPKWTDAQLIDSMLSHPILINRPIVVTENGVRLCRPSEVVLDILP
;
A
#
# COMPACT_ATOMS: atom_id res chain seq x y z
N GLU A 1 -13.45 -18.92 3.20
CA GLU A 1 -13.39 -18.14 4.45
C GLU A 1 -13.71 -16.69 4.13
N GLU A 2 -14.29 -15.94 5.07
CA GLU A 2 -14.48 -14.50 4.89
C GLU A 2 -13.20 -13.75 5.29
N PRO A 3 -12.74 -12.75 4.52
CA PRO A 3 -11.50 -12.06 4.83
C PRO A 3 -11.67 -11.19 6.08
N THR A 4 -10.59 -11.07 6.87
CA THR A 4 -10.51 -10.02 7.89
C THR A 4 -10.39 -8.66 7.21
N ILE A 5 -11.34 -7.76 7.46
CA ILE A 5 -11.38 -6.42 6.84
C ILE A 5 -10.71 -5.40 7.78
N ILE A 6 -9.64 -4.77 7.30
CA ILE A 6 -8.94 -3.69 8.00
C ILE A 6 -9.24 -2.36 7.33
N GLU A 7 -9.89 -1.45 8.05
CA GLU A 7 -10.10 -0.06 7.62
C GLU A 7 -8.80 0.74 7.76
N TYR A 8 -7.86 0.57 6.83
CA TYR A 8 -6.50 1.14 6.91
C TYR A 8 -6.42 2.66 7.10
N LEU A 9 -7.48 3.41 6.77
CA LEU A 9 -7.56 4.85 7.04
C LEU A 9 -7.78 5.18 8.52
N LYS A 10 -8.44 4.27 9.27
CA LYS A 10 -8.70 4.40 10.71
C LYS A 10 -7.64 3.66 11.52
N THR A 11 -7.26 2.46 11.08
CA THR A 11 -6.26 1.61 11.72
C THR A 11 -5.17 1.27 10.72
N PRO A 12 -4.27 2.22 10.41
CA PRO A 12 -3.17 1.98 9.49
C PRO A 12 -2.23 0.90 10.02
N PRO A 13 -1.52 0.16 9.14
CA PRO A 13 -0.50 -0.78 9.56
C PRO A 13 0.63 -0.08 10.31
N SER A 14 1.35 -0.82 11.16
CA SER A 14 2.62 -0.33 11.70
C SER A 14 3.65 -0.14 10.57
N ARG A 15 4.75 0.56 10.87
CA ARG A 15 5.85 0.73 9.91
C ARG A 15 6.41 -0.61 9.44
N GLU A 16 6.67 -1.52 10.37
CA GLU A 16 7.20 -2.86 10.10
C GLU A 16 6.24 -3.64 9.22
N THR A 17 4.95 -3.65 9.56
CA THR A 17 3.92 -4.31 8.75
C THR A 17 3.84 -3.73 7.34
N LEU A 18 3.91 -2.40 7.18
CA LEU A 18 3.88 -1.77 5.86
C LEU A 18 5.10 -2.15 5.01
N ILE A 19 6.29 -2.20 5.61
CA ILE A 19 7.53 -2.65 4.95
C ILE A 19 7.38 -4.10 4.49
N ASP A 20 6.89 -4.99 5.37
CA ASP A 20 6.71 -6.40 5.05
C ASP A 20 5.68 -6.61 3.94
N LEU A 21 4.57 -5.87 3.96
CA LEU A 21 3.57 -5.90 2.89
C LEU A 21 4.16 -5.47 1.54
N ILE A 22 4.92 -4.36 1.50
CA ILE A 22 5.56 -3.87 0.28
C ILE A 22 6.53 -4.93 -0.28
N LYS A 23 7.34 -5.52 0.61
CA LYS A 23 8.28 -6.59 0.25
C LYS A 23 7.55 -7.83 -0.28
N ALA A 24 6.48 -8.26 0.37
CA ALA A 24 5.69 -9.44 -0.04
C ALA A 24 4.95 -9.22 -1.37
N MET A 25 4.56 -7.98 -1.68
CA MET A 25 3.99 -7.62 -2.98
C MET A 25 5.04 -7.56 -4.11
N GLY A 26 6.33 -7.45 -3.78
CA GLY A 26 7.40 -7.34 -4.76
C GLY A 26 7.41 -6.00 -5.53
N ILE A 27 6.88 -4.93 -4.93
CA ILE A 27 6.81 -3.60 -5.53
C ILE A 27 7.67 -2.60 -4.75
N SER A 28 7.98 -1.45 -5.35
CA SER A 28 8.60 -0.34 -4.63
C SER A 28 7.57 0.43 -3.79
N PRO A 29 7.96 1.13 -2.71
CA PRO A 29 7.08 2.02 -1.97
C PRO A 29 6.43 3.09 -2.85
N ARG A 30 7.16 3.58 -3.86
CA ARG A 30 6.63 4.54 -4.84
C ARG A 30 5.47 3.99 -5.65
N ALA A 31 5.53 2.71 -6.05
CA ALA A 31 4.44 2.04 -6.77
C ALA A 31 3.18 1.84 -5.89
N LEU A 32 3.33 1.85 -4.56
CA LEU A 32 2.20 1.77 -3.63
C LEU A 32 1.50 3.12 -3.40
N LEU A 33 2.08 4.24 -3.82
CA LEU A 33 1.46 5.55 -3.60
C LEU A 33 0.18 5.70 -4.43
N ARG A 34 -0.85 6.23 -3.77
CA ARG A 34 -2.09 6.66 -4.41
C ARG A 34 -1.99 8.13 -4.76
N GLU A 35 -2.05 8.44 -6.04
CA GLU A 35 -1.98 9.82 -6.54
C GLU A 35 -3.34 10.55 -6.42
N LYS A 36 -4.41 9.95 -6.95
CA LYS A 36 -5.71 10.61 -7.08
C LYS A 36 -6.46 10.72 -5.75
N GLY A 37 -6.86 11.95 -5.41
CA GLY A 37 -7.66 12.25 -4.22
C GLY A 37 -6.87 12.12 -2.92
N THR A 38 -5.57 12.43 -2.96
CA THR A 38 -4.64 12.35 -1.83
C THR A 38 -3.75 13.60 -1.83
N PRO A 39 -2.96 13.86 -0.77
CA PRO A 39 -2.03 14.99 -0.77
C PRO A 39 -0.77 14.76 -1.63
N TYR A 40 -0.73 13.73 -2.50
CA TYR A 40 0.44 13.35 -3.30
C TYR A 40 1.07 14.53 -4.07
N GLU A 41 0.25 15.30 -4.78
CA GLU A 41 0.70 16.47 -5.54
C GLU A 41 1.16 17.61 -4.62
N LYS A 42 0.38 17.90 -3.57
CA LYS A 42 0.69 18.95 -2.59
C LYS A 42 2.02 18.71 -1.89
N LEU A 43 2.37 17.45 -1.64
CA LEU A 43 3.61 17.02 -1.01
C LEU A 43 4.75 16.79 -2.01
N ALA A 44 4.51 17.00 -3.31
CA ALA A 44 5.46 16.77 -4.40
C ALA A 44 6.09 15.36 -4.36
N LEU A 45 5.30 14.32 -4.06
CA LEU A 45 5.81 12.95 -3.90
C LEU A 45 6.28 12.31 -5.21
N ALA A 46 5.93 12.90 -6.36
CA ALA A 46 6.47 12.53 -7.67
C ALA A 46 7.98 12.79 -7.80
N ASP A 47 8.54 13.70 -6.99
CA ASP A 47 9.95 14.07 -7.06
C ASP A 47 10.86 12.84 -6.78
N PRO A 48 11.81 12.50 -7.67
CA PRO A 48 12.71 11.36 -7.48
C PRO A 48 13.67 11.54 -6.30
N LYS A 49 13.78 12.74 -5.71
CA LYS A 49 14.59 12.97 -4.51
C LYS A 49 14.14 12.15 -3.29
N TRP A 50 12.86 11.76 -3.25
CA TRP A 50 12.29 11.04 -2.11
C TRP A 50 12.79 9.60 -2.08
N THR A 51 13.41 9.25 -0.96
CA THR A 51 13.82 7.87 -0.67
C THR A 51 12.63 7.00 -0.29
N ASP A 52 12.77 5.69 -0.48
CA ASP A 52 11.77 4.69 -0.09
C ASP A 52 11.34 4.82 1.38
N ALA A 53 12.28 5.07 2.29
CA ALA A 53 11.99 5.29 3.71
C ALA A 53 11.10 6.52 3.93
N GLN A 54 11.38 7.64 3.25
CA GLN A 54 10.58 8.87 3.34
C GLN A 54 9.18 8.71 2.74
N LEU A 55 9.05 7.92 1.66
CA LEU A 55 7.74 7.60 1.09
C LEU A 55 6.90 6.75 2.05
N ILE A 56 7.53 5.79 2.74
CA ILE A 56 6.89 4.99 3.79
C ILE A 56 6.44 5.90 4.95
N ASP A 57 7.29 6.81 5.40
CA ASP A 57 6.93 7.78 6.46
C ASP A 57 5.76 8.68 6.05
N SER A 58 5.71 9.08 4.78
CA SER A 58 4.58 9.83 4.22
C SER A 58 3.29 9.00 4.24
N MET A 59 3.36 7.72 3.86
CA MET A 59 2.21 6.80 3.90
C MET A 59 1.68 6.58 5.32
N LEU A 60 2.57 6.49 6.32
CA LEU A 60 2.16 6.34 7.72
C LEU A 60 1.56 7.64 8.28
N SER A 61 2.14 8.79 7.92
CA SER A 61 1.62 10.11 8.33
C SER A 61 0.30 10.46 7.65
N HIS A 62 0.10 9.96 6.43
CA HIS A 62 -1.10 10.16 5.64
C HIS A 62 -1.57 8.82 5.04
N PRO A 63 -2.29 7.97 5.81
CA PRO A 63 -2.71 6.64 5.36
C PRO A 63 -3.46 6.65 4.02
N ILE A 64 -4.14 7.75 3.68
CA ILE A 64 -4.81 7.93 2.38
C ILE A 64 -3.88 7.80 1.17
N LEU A 65 -2.58 7.97 1.35
CA LEU A 65 -1.54 7.76 0.33
C LEU A 65 -1.30 6.27 0.04
N ILE A 66 -1.71 5.34 0.90
CA ILE A 66 -1.60 3.90 0.64
C ILE A 66 -2.67 3.52 -0.39
N ASN A 67 -2.24 3.01 -1.55
CA ASN A 67 -3.14 2.53 -2.59
C ASN A 67 -3.85 1.24 -2.16
N ARG A 68 -5.05 1.02 -2.71
CA ARG A 68 -5.98 -0.01 -2.20
C ARG A 68 -6.71 -0.78 -3.32
N PRO A 69 -7.19 -2.00 -3.02
CA PRO A 69 -6.95 -2.78 -1.79
C PRO A 69 -5.61 -3.52 -1.82
N ILE A 70 -5.00 -3.69 -0.64
CA ILE A 70 -3.95 -4.69 -0.41
C ILE A 70 -4.64 -5.92 0.15
N VAL A 71 -4.38 -7.09 -0.44
CA VAL A 71 -4.94 -8.38 0.00
C VAL A 71 -3.80 -9.31 0.37
N VAL A 72 -3.98 -10.02 1.49
CA VAL A 72 -3.04 -11.00 2.04
C VAL A 72 -3.75 -12.34 2.12
N THR A 73 -3.13 -13.38 1.59
CA THR A 73 -3.54 -14.78 1.72
C THR A 73 -2.32 -15.66 1.97
N GLU A 74 -2.53 -16.97 2.18
CA GLU A 74 -1.43 -17.93 2.24
C GLU A 74 -0.66 -18.06 0.91
N ASN A 75 -1.31 -17.78 -0.21
CA ASN A 75 -0.72 -17.86 -1.56
C ASN A 75 0.05 -16.59 -1.95
N GLY A 76 -0.11 -15.48 -1.21
CA GLY A 76 0.70 -14.28 -1.38
C GLY A 76 0.03 -12.98 -0.98
N VAL A 77 0.72 -11.88 -1.27
CA VAL A 77 0.23 -10.50 -1.02
C VAL A 77 0.21 -9.72 -2.32
N ARG A 78 -0.88 -8.99 -2.59
CA ARG A 78 -1.02 -8.17 -3.80
C ARG A 78 -1.72 -6.84 -3.52
N LEU A 79 -1.30 -5.82 -4.25
CA LEU A 79 -2.10 -4.63 -4.50
C LEU A 79 -3.06 -4.97 -5.65
N CYS A 80 -4.34 -5.21 -5.34
CA CYS A 80 -5.29 -5.71 -6.32
C CYS A 80 -5.86 -4.58 -7.17
N ARG A 81 -5.01 -4.04 -8.05
CA ARG A 81 -5.35 -3.05 -9.07
C ARG A 81 -4.80 -3.51 -10.43
N PRO A 82 -5.65 -4.02 -11.33
CA PRO A 82 -7.11 -4.10 -11.23
C PRO A 82 -7.60 -5.18 -10.23
N SER A 83 -8.89 -5.20 -9.90
CA SER A 83 -9.44 -6.03 -8.82
C SER A 83 -9.21 -7.53 -9.02
N GLU A 84 -9.21 -7.99 -10.27
CA GLU A 84 -9.00 -9.37 -10.68
C GLU A 84 -7.62 -9.93 -10.32
N VAL A 85 -6.62 -9.07 -10.03
CA VAL A 85 -5.32 -9.51 -9.49
C VAL A 85 -5.47 -10.31 -8.19
N VAL A 86 -6.58 -10.13 -7.47
CA VAL A 86 -6.86 -10.95 -6.27
C VAL A 86 -6.96 -12.43 -6.62
N LEU A 87 -7.45 -12.78 -7.82
CA LEU A 87 -7.66 -14.17 -8.25
C LEU A 87 -6.34 -14.96 -8.30
N ASP A 88 -5.21 -14.28 -8.52
CA ASP A 88 -3.87 -14.89 -8.54
C ASP A 88 -3.43 -15.41 -7.16
N ILE A 89 -4.06 -14.93 -6.09
CA ILE A 89 -3.70 -15.26 -4.70
C ILE A 89 -4.87 -15.81 -3.88
N LEU A 90 -6.03 -16.08 -4.48
CA LEU A 90 -7.09 -16.80 -3.76
C LEU A 90 -6.70 -18.28 -3.58
N PRO A 91 -7.11 -18.92 -2.48
CA PRO A 91 -6.98 -20.35 -2.27
C PRO A 91 -7.89 -21.18 -3.20
#